data_AF-A0A4S1FY81-F1
#
_entry.id   AF-A0A4S1FY81-F1
#
_cell.length_a   1.000
_cell.length_b   1.000
_cell.length_c   1.000
_cell.angle_alpha   90.00
_cell.angle_beta   90.00
_cell.angle_gamma   90.00
#
_symmetry.space_group_name_H-M   'P 1'
#
loop_
_entity.id
_entity.type
_entity.pdbx_description
1 polymer ?
#
loop_
_entity_poly.entity_id
_entity_poly.type
_entity_poly.pdbx_seq_one_letter_code
_entity_poly.pdbx_strand_id
1 'polypeptide(L)'
;EYKREQKDLEGDPLIRHEQQRQRREVVLQSAKLGVKNAVIVFVSGDLAVALRYVKGETPVPAVVGKGQGRIAHEIMAQARQSGIPVVVDAAVAGSLFERA
;
A
#
# COMPACT_ATOMS: atom_id res chain seq x y z
N GLU A 1 -22.36 -41.69 3.41
CA GLU A 1 -21.00 -41.20 3.65
C GLU A 1 -20.40 -40.71 2.33
N TYR A 2 -20.75 -39.49 1.85
CA TYR A 2 -20.25 -38.91 0.57
C TYR A 2 -20.57 -37.39 0.46
N LYS A 3 -20.36 -36.61 1.54
CA LYS A 3 -20.73 -35.17 1.53
C LYS A 3 -19.70 -34.22 2.17
N ARG A 4 -18.47 -34.67 2.44
CA ARG A 4 -17.48 -33.84 3.16
C ARG A 4 -16.20 -33.47 2.39
N GLU A 5 -15.96 -34.00 1.19
CA GLU A 5 -14.62 -33.88 0.57
C GLU A 5 -14.48 -32.81 -0.53
N GLN A 6 -15.50 -31.99 -0.79
CA GLN A 6 -15.44 -30.91 -1.79
C GLN A 6 -15.35 -29.49 -1.19
N LYS A 7 -15.03 -29.36 0.10
CA LYS A 7 -14.83 -28.05 0.75
C LYS A 7 -13.36 -27.60 0.83
N ASP A 8 -12.41 -28.48 0.50
CA ASP A 8 -10.98 -28.24 0.75
C ASP A 8 -10.21 -27.56 -0.39
N LEU A 9 -10.84 -27.29 -1.54
CA LEU A 9 -10.13 -26.68 -2.69
C LEU A 9 -10.35 -25.17 -2.84
N GLU A 10 -11.38 -24.58 -2.23
CA GLU A 10 -11.67 -23.14 -2.40
C GLU A 10 -11.57 -22.32 -1.10
N GLY A 11 -11.47 -22.95 0.06
CA GLY A 11 -11.39 -22.26 1.35
C GLY A 11 -12.73 -21.65 1.77
N ASP A 12 -13.00 -21.72 3.08
CA ASP A 12 -14.25 -21.27 3.66
C ASP A 12 -14.50 -19.79 3.35
N PRO A 13 -15.67 -19.40 2.79
CA PRO A 13 -16.00 -18.00 2.54
C PRO A 13 -15.89 -17.12 3.80
N LEU A 14 -16.12 -17.66 4.99
CA LEU A 14 -15.88 -16.93 6.26
C LEU A 14 -14.41 -16.56 6.44
N ILE A 15 -13.49 -17.46 6.08
CA ILE A 15 -12.03 -17.21 6.15
C ILE A 15 -11.63 -16.14 5.13
N ARG A 16 -12.18 -16.19 3.90
CA ARG A 16 -11.92 -15.16 2.87
C ARG A 16 -12.40 -13.77 3.33
N HIS A 17 -13.60 -13.68 3.90
CA HIS A 17 -14.14 -12.44 4.43
C HIS A 17 -13.29 -11.88 5.57
N GLU A 18 -12.84 -12.73 6.49
CA GLU A 18 -12.00 -12.34 7.61
C GLU A 18 -10.62 -11.86 7.15
N GLN A 19 -9.99 -12.56 6.20
CA GLN A 19 -8.73 -12.13 5.59
C GLN A 19 -8.88 -10.77 4.88
N GLN A 20 -9.99 -10.55 4.17
CA GLN A 20 -10.21 -9.30 3.48
C GLN A 20 -10.50 -8.14 4.46
N ARG A 21 -11.18 -8.42 5.58
CA ARG A 21 -11.36 -7.46 6.67
C ARG A 21 -10.02 -7.05 7.28
N GLN A 22 -9.18 -8.03 7.65
CA GLN A 22 -7.85 -7.78 8.20
C GLN A 22 -6.96 -6.98 7.23
N ARG A 23 -6.99 -7.32 5.93
CA ARG A 23 -6.29 -6.55 4.88
C ARG A 23 -6.77 -5.09 4.84
N ARG A 24 -8.07 -4.84 4.92
CA ARG A 24 -8.62 -3.47 4.95
C ARG A 24 -8.19 -2.72 6.20
N GLU A 25 -8.19 -3.35 7.36
CA GLU A 25 -7.76 -2.71 8.61
C GLU A 25 -6.29 -2.29 8.57
N VAL A 26 -5.41 -3.15 8.04
CA VAL A 26 -3.98 -2.83 7.85
C VAL A 26 -3.79 -1.67 6.87
N VAL A 27 -4.54 -1.63 5.76
CA VAL A 27 -4.50 -0.51 4.79
C VAL A 27 -4.96 0.80 5.43
N LEU A 28 -6.05 0.77 6.21
CA LEU A 28 -6.57 1.94 6.91
C LEU A 28 -5.59 2.46 7.98
N GLN A 29 -4.91 1.57 8.71
CA GLN A 29 -3.85 1.95 9.65
C GLN A 29 -2.61 2.51 8.94
N SER A 30 -2.25 1.95 7.77
CA SER A 30 -1.13 2.43 6.96
C SER A 30 -1.40 3.82 6.37
N ALA A 31 -2.63 4.09 5.93
CA ALA A 31 -3.06 5.41 5.46
C ALA A 31 -3.01 6.48 6.56
N LYS A 32 -3.19 6.10 7.84
CA LYS A 32 -3.03 7.02 8.99
C LYS A 32 -1.58 7.48 9.22
N LEU A 33 -0.58 6.71 8.76
CA LEU A 33 0.82 7.03 8.97
C LEU A 33 1.28 8.21 8.09
N GLY A 34 0.63 8.46 6.95
CA GLY A 34 0.92 9.62 6.11
C GLY A 34 2.34 9.65 5.53
N VAL A 35 2.58 10.61 4.62
CA VAL A 35 3.82 10.69 3.81
C VAL A 35 5.09 10.84 4.67
N LYS A 36 4.99 11.49 5.84
CA LYS A 36 6.14 11.73 6.73
C LYS A 36 6.79 10.44 7.25
N ASN A 37 6.04 9.33 7.28
CA ASN A 37 6.54 8.03 7.72
C ASN A 37 7.04 7.17 6.55
N ALA A 38 7.06 7.71 5.33
CA ALA A 38 7.60 7.00 4.17
C ALA A 38 9.13 6.97 4.22
N VAL A 39 9.69 5.87 3.71
CA VAL A 39 11.12 5.72 3.48
C VAL A 39 11.51 6.12 2.06
N ILE A 40 10.56 6.06 1.12
CA ILE A 40 10.75 6.42 -0.28
C ILE A 40 9.44 6.83 -0.93
N VAL A 41 9.50 7.73 -1.92
CA VAL A 41 8.37 8.10 -2.76
C VAL A 41 8.70 7.81 -4.23
N PHE A 42 7.84 7.08 -4.92
CA PHE A 42 7.89 6.85 -6.36
C PHE A 42 6.96 7.81 -7.08
N VAL A 43 7.41 8.38 -8.20
CA VAL A 43 6.64 9.34 -8.99
C VAL A 43 6.65 9.02 -10.47
N SER A 44 5.56 9.37 -11.16
CA SER A 44 5.41 9.25 -12.61
C SER A 44 4.40 10.27 -13.13
N GLY A 45 4.88 11.32 -13.80
CA GLY A 45 4.03 12.43 -14.23
C GLY A 45 3.26 13.01 -13.03
N ASP A 46 1.93 12.90 -13.09
CA ASP A 46 1.03 13.40 -12.04
C ASP A 46 0.77 12.37 -10.93
N LEU A 47 1.46 11.24 -10.87
CA LEU A 47 1.29 10.21 -9.84
C LEU A 47 2.41 10.27 -8.80
N ALA A 48 2.06 10.07 -7.53
CA ALA A 48 3.01 9.83 -6.45
C ALA A 48 2.53 8.69 -5.52
N VAL A 49 3.45 7.82 -5.12
CA VAL A 49 3.21 6.71 -4.18
C VAL A 49 4.32 6.70 -3.13
N ALA A 50 3.94 6.79 -1.86
CA ALA A 50 4.84 6.79 -0.71
C ALA A 50 4.82 5.43 -0.01
N LEU A 51 5.99 4.81 0.13
CA LEU A 51 6.17 3.51 0.78
C LEU A 51 6.85 3.64 2.13
N ARG A 52 6.43 2.82 3.09
CA ARG A 52 7.09 2.63 4.38
C ARG A 52 7.54 1.19 4.53
N TYR A 53 8.76 1.01 5.00
CA TYR A 53 9.26 -0.28 5.46
C TYR A 53 10.16 -0.08 6.68
N VAL A 54 9.82 -0.74 7.77
CA VAL A 54 10.59 -0.79 9.01
C VAL A 54 10.81 -2.26 9.38
N LYS A 55 12.07 -2.70 9.36
CA LYS A 55 12.44 -4.07 9.70
C LYS A 55 11.97 -4.41 11.12
N GLY A 56 11.23 -5.50 11.25
CA GLY A 56 10.67 -5.96 12.54
C GLY A 56 9.32 -5.35 12.91
N GLU A 57 8.85 -4.33 12.19
CA GLU A 57 7.51 -3.73 12.38
C GLU A 57 6.61 -3.99 11.18
N THR A 58 7.09 -3.72 9.96
CA THR A 58 6.35 -3.98 8.73
C THR A 58 6.80 -5.32 8.15
N PRO A 59 5.95 -6.36 8.11
CA PRO A 59 6.32 -7.65 7.53
C PRO A 59 6.61 -7.54 6.02
N VAL A 60 5.96 -6.58 5.35
CA VAL A 60 6.20 -6.20 3.95
C VAL A 60 6.12 -4.67 3.83
N PRO A 61 6.72 -4.05 2.80
CA PRO A 61 6.53 -2.62 2.54
C PRO A 61 5.06 -2.27 2.36
N ALA A 62 4.62 -1.19 3.01
CA ALA A 62 3.24 -0.72 2.97
C ALA A 62 3.15 0.64 2.28
N VAL A 63 2.08 0.85 1.50
CA VAL A 63 1.75 2.17 0.98
C VAL A 63 1.17 3.02 2.12
N VAL A 64 1.81 4.14 2.42
CA VAL A 64 1.39 5.09 3.47
C VAL A 64 0.80 6.38 2.90
N GLY A 65 0.92 6.58 1.59
CA GLY A 65 0.27 7.67 0.87
C GLY A 65 0.32 7.42 -0.64
N LYS A 66 -0.73 7.79 -1.35
CA LYS A 66 -0.73 7.86 -2.81
C LYS A 66 -1.63 9.00 -3.27
N GLY A 67 -1.31 9.57 -4.43
CA GLY A 67 -2.07 10.70 -4.95
C GLY A 67 -1.85 10.93 -6.43
N GLN A 68 -2.80 11.63 -7.05
CA GLN A 68 -2.72 12.11 -8.42
C GLN A 68 -2.88 13.63 -8.45
N GLY A 69 -2.26 14.30 -9.42
CA GLY A 69 -2.38 15.74 -9.67
C GLY A 69 -1.96 16.55 -8.45
N ARG A 70 -2.86 17.41 -7.94
CA ARG A 70 -2.59 18.25 -6.74
C ARG A 70 -2.09 17.44 -5.55
N ILE A 71 -2.67 16.27 -5.28
CA ILE A 71 -2.28 15.43 -4.15
C ILE A 71 -0.86 14.88 -4.36
N ALA A 72 -0.50 14.49 -5.59
CA ALA A 72 0.85 14.03 -5.89
C ALA A 72 1.89 15.14 -5.64
N HIS A 73 1.56 16.39 -6.03
CA HIS A 73 2.41 17.55 -5.73
C HIS A 73 2.58 17.79 -4.23
N GLU A 74 1.51 17.65 -3.45
CA GLU A 74 1.57 17.75 -1.98
C GLU A 74 2.44 16.65 -1.36
N ILE A 75 2.32 15.41 -1.84
CA ILE A 75 3.16 14.28 -1.41
C ILE A 75 4.64 14.56 -1.71
N MET A 76 4.95 15.02 -2.93
CA MET A 76 6.33 15.38 -3.31
C MET A 76 6.88 16.53 -2.47
N ALA A 77 6.06 17.55 -2.18
CA ALA A 77 6.45 18.67 -1.34
C ALA A 77 6.77 18.21 0.10
N GLN A 78 5.90 17.38 0.69
CA GLN A 78 6.11 16.82 2.03
C GLN A 78 7.33 15.91 2.09
N ALA A 79 7.55 15.08 1.06
CA ALA A 79 8.72 14.22 0.97
C ALA A 79 10.02 15.03 0.96
N ARG A 80 10.09 16.07 0.12
CA ARG A 80 11.24 16.99 0.06
C ARG A 80 11.49 17.70 1.39
N GLN A 81 10.43 18.22 2.03
CA GLN A 81 10.54 18.86 3.34
C GLN A 81 11.04 17.91 4.43
N SER A 82 10.71 16.63 4.32
CA SER A 82 11.08 15.60 5.29
C SER A 82 12.39 14.88 4.94
N GLY A 83 13.07 15.27 3.86
CA GLY A 83 14.30 14.62 3.38
C GLY A 83 14.09 13.20 2.85
N ILE A 84 12.85 12.83 2.49
CA ILE A 84 12.52 11.51 1.96
C ILE A 84 12.91 11.47 0.47
N PRO A 85 13.66 10.45 0.01
CA PRO A 85 14.06 10.34 -1.38
C PRO A 85 12.84 10.17 -2.31
N VAL A 86 12.86 10.91 -3.42
CA VAL A 86 11.85 10.85 -4.48
C VAL A 86 12.49 10.26 -5.73
N VAL A 87 11.96 9.13 -6.21
CA VAL A 87 12.47 8.40 -7.38
C VAL A 87 11.45 8.44 -8.49
N VAL A 88 11.89 8.82 -9.69
CA VAL A 88 11.05 8.80 -10.89
C VAL A 88 11.11 7.39 -11.48
N ASP A 89 9.98 6.67 -11.41
CA ASP A 89 9.85 5.33 -11.98
C ASP A 89 8.38 5.10 -12.38
N ALA A 90 8.12 5.12 -13.69
CA ALA A 90 6.78 4.97 -14.24
C ALA A 90 6.19 3.58 -14.00
N ALA A 91 7.00 2.54 -14.11
CA ALA A 91 6.53 1.16 -13.97
C ALA A 91 6.17 0.86 -12.51
N VAL A 92 7.03 1.27 -11.57
CA VAL A 92 6.79 1.07 -10.14
C VAL A 92 5.67 1.97 -9.63
N ALA A 93 5.68 3.27 -9.95
CA ALA A 93 4.63 4.17 -9.52
C ALA A 93 3.25 3.77 -10.05
N GLY A 94 3.14 3.42 -11.35
CA GLY A 94 1.89 2.96 -11.95
C GLY A 94 1.38 1.66 -11.32
N SER A 95 2.24 0.64 -11.23
CA SER A 95 1.84 -0.66 -10.68
C SER A 95 1.45 -0.60 -9.21
N LEU A 96 2.13 0.21 -8.40
CA LEU A 96 1.75 0.40 -7.00
C LEU A 96 0.48 1.24 -6.86
N PHE A 97 0.28 2.24 -7.72
CA PHE A 97 -0.90 3.10 -7.65
C PHE A 97 -2.20 2.34 -7.92
N GLU A 98 -2.17 1.39 -8.87
CA GLU A 98 -3.30 0.51 -9.22
C GLU A 98 -3.59 -0.57 -8.16
N ARG A 99 -2.54 -1.10 -7.51
CA ARG A 99 -2.65 -2.25 -6.60
C ARG A 99 -2.90 -1.88 -5.13
N ALA A 100 -2.53 -0.67 -4.73
CA ALA A 100 -2.70 -0.15 -3.36
C ALA A 100 -4.15 0.26 -3.06
#